data_AF-A0A017T2L0-F1
#
_entry.id   AF-A0A017T2L0-F1
#
_cell.length_a   1.000
_cell.length_b   1.000
_cell.length_c   1.000
_cell.angle_alpha   90.00
_cell.angle_beta   90.00
_cell.angle_gamma   90.00
#
_symmetry.space_group_name_H-M   'P 1'
#
loop_
_entity.id
_entity.type
_entity.pdbx_description
1 polymer ?
#
loop_
_entity_poly.entity_id
_entity_poly.type
_entity_poly.pdbx_seq_one_letter_code
_entity_poly.pdbx_strand_id
1 'polypeptide(L)'
;MPLPPGTEILAHWAASRRLSFTAHPDEAWFRQWEPYATITPPSAYYNACTWTASGSRHLCIAEPWYAPEGEAPLERTLLGFAVHPGITRRAAARLGEHFLTRVVFLEGPPPIPVTLGDPAWDAGAATFASSPEVAAGAFHPRLRRLLHDRGFQGHIELRARGGLVVHLAGVQPNPGGYELLLGVLREITDAAVAG
;
A
#
# COMPACT_ATOMS: atom_id res chain seq x y z
N MET A 1 4.92 8.72 -22.64
CA MET A 1 6.21 8.93 -21.97
C MET A 1 7.12 7.72 -22.20
N PRO A 2 8.45 7.88 -22.20
CA PRO A 2 9.38 6.76 -22.16
C PRO A 2 9.33 6.04 -20.81
N LEU A 3 9.57 4.73 -20.79
CA LEU A 3 9.62 3.94 -19.56
C LEU A 3 10.86 4.28 -18.73
N PRO A 4 10.77 4.22 -17.39
CA PRO A 4 11.89 4.55 -16.53
C PRO A 4 12.99 3.48 -16.64
N PRO A 5 14.24 3.84 -16.35
CA PRO A 5 15.33 2.87 -16.29
C PRO A 5 15.00 1.72 -15.33
N GLY A 6 15.27 0.49 -15.80
CA GLY A 6 15.03 -0.74 -15.05
C GLY A 6 13.72 -1.45 -15.36
N THR A 7 12.81 -0.88 -16.16
CA THR A 7 11.54 -1.53 -16.53
C THR A 7 11.73 -2.93 -17.13
N GLU A 8 12.67 -3.11 -18.07
CA GLU A 8 12.99 -4.42 -18.68
C GLU A 8 13.38 -5.47 -17.62
N ILE A 9 14.16 -5.05 -16.62
CA ILE A 9 14.64 -5.90 -15.52
C ILE A 9 13.45 -6.30 -14.63
N LEU A 10 12.54 -5.37 -14.36
CA LEU A 10 11.31 -5.64 -13.60
C LEU A 10 10.37 -6.58 -14.34
N ALA A 11 10.22 -6.43 -15.66
CA ALA A 11 9.44 -7.33 -16.48
C ALA A 11 10.01 -8.76 -16.44
N HIS A 12 11.34 -8.91 -16.52
CA HIS A 12 12.02 -10.19 -16.38
C HIS A 12 11.82 -10.81 -14.98
N TRP A 13 11.98 -10.00 -13.92
CA TRP A 13 11.71 -10.46 -12.55
C TRP A 13 10.26 -10.93 -12.41
N ALA A 14 9.27 -10.18 -12.90
CA ALA A 14 7.86 -10.54 -12.85
C ALA A 14 7.60 -11.87 -13.57
N ALA A 15 8.17 -12.06 -14.77
CA ALA A 15 8.07 -13.32 -15.51
C ALA A 15 8.67 -14.50 -14.72
N SER A 16 9.82 -14.31 -14.06
CA SER A 16 10.45 -15.36 -13.23
C SER A 16 9.58 -15.77 -12.03
N ARG A 17 8.75 -14.85 -11.55
CA ARG A 17 7.79 -15.05 -10.44
C ARG A 17 6.40 -15.45 -10.91
N ARG A 18 6.19 -15.60 -12.23
CA ARG A 18 4.86 -15.87 -12.84
C ARG A 18 3.81 -14.81 -12.48
N LEU A 19 4.24 -13.55 -12.42
CA LEU A 19 3.38 -12.40 -12.20
C LEU A 19 3.00 -11.77 -13.53
N SER A 20 1.80 -11.19 -13.59
CA SER A 20 1.43 -10.33 -14.71
C SER A 20 2.16 -9.00 -14.60
N PHE A 21 2.84 -8.58 -15.66
CA PHE A 21 3.52 -7.30 -15.73
C PHE A 21 2.75 -6.33 -16.64
N THR A 22 2.53 -5.12 -16.17
CA THR A 22 1.91 -4.03 -16.94
C THR A 22 2.82 -2.81 -16.88
N ALA A 23 3.37 -2.43 -18.04
CA ALA A 23 4.03 -1.15 -18.24
C ALA A 23 2.98 -0.07 -18.55
N HIS A 24 3.13 1.12 -17.96
CA HIS A 24 2.19 2.24 -18.09
C HIS A 24 0.72 1.82 -17.92
N PRO A 25 0.33 1.29 -16.74
CA PRO A 25 -1.06 0.98 -16.47
C PRO A 25 -1.98 2.19 -16.74
N ASP A 26 -3.08 1.91 -17.41
CA ASP A 26 -4.08 2.89 -17.86
C ASP A 26 -5.19 3.07 -16.82
N GLU A 27 -6.11 4.02 -17.08
CA GLU A 27 -7.24 4.28 -16.19
C GLU A 27 -8.04 3.01 -15.85
N ALA A 28 -8.18 2.06 -16.78
CA ALA A 28 -8.88 0.81 -16.50
C ALA A 28 -8.18 -0.03 -15.44
N TRP A 29 -6.84 -0.11 -15.44
CA TRP A 29 -6.08 -0.70 -14.34
C TRP A 29 -6.33 0.05 -13.02
N PHE A 30 -6.25 1.39 -13.03
CA PHE A 30 -6.49 2.19 -11.82
C PHE A 30 -7.88 1.94 -11.24
N ARG A 31 -8.92 1.87 -12.07
CA ARG A 31 -10.31 1.64 -11.65
C ARG A 31 -10.50 0.29 -10.95
N GLN A 32 -9.72 -0.74 -11.29
CA GLN A 32 -9.73 -2.02 -10.56
C GLN A 32 -9.23 -1.85 -9.12
N TRP A 33 -8.36 -0.86 -8.93
CA TRP A 33 -7.86 -0.45 -7.63
C TRP A 33 -8.55 0.81 -7.11
N GLU A 34 -9.67 1.26 -7.68
CA GLU A 34 -10.50 2.30 -7.08
C GLU A 34 -11.54 1.66 -6.14
N PRO A 35 -11.85 2.30 -5.00
CA PRO A 35 -11.52 3.68 -4.62
C PRO A 35 -10.13 3.86 -3.99
N TYR A 36 -9.22 2.87 -4.08
CA TYR A 36 -7.97 2.70 -3.30
C TYR A 36 -6.88 3.80 -3.41
N ALA A 37 -7.21 5.02 -3.82
CA ALA A 37 -6.30 6.17 -3.79
C ALA A 37 -5.99 6.60 -2.35
N THR A 38 -4.73 6.51 -1.93
CA THR A 38 -4.18 7.28 -0.81
C THR A 38 -2.75 7.69 -1.09
N ILE A 39 -2.23 8.55 -0.21
CA ILE A 39 -0.90 9.17 -0.14
C ILE A 39 -0.79 10.51 -0.86
N THR A 40 -1.29 10.58 -2.09
CA THR A 40 -1.47 11.74 -2.98
C THR A 40 -1.68 11.07 -4.35
N PRO A 41 -2.57 11.53 -5.23
CA PRO A 41 -2.68 10.95 -6.57
C PRO A 41 -1.36 11.18 -7.31
N PRO A 42 -0.64 10.13 -7.74
CA PRO A 42 0.53 10.33 -8.59
C PRO A 42 0.09 10.82 -9.97
N SER A 43 1.00 11.46 -10.70
CA SER A 43 0.74 11.89 -12.08
C SER A 43 0.56 10.71 -13.04
N ALA A 44 1.20 9.58 -12.74
CA ALA A 44 1.06 8.33 -13.48
C ALA A 44 1.53 7.14 -12.62
N TYR A 45 1.28 5.92 -13.09
CA TYR A 45 2.02 4.73 -12.67
C TYR A 45 2.78 4.19 -13.87
N TYR A 46 3.96 3.62 -13.62
CA TYR A 46 4.87 3.19 -14.70
C TYR A 46 5.03 1.69 -14.80
N ASN A 47 5.21 1.00 -13.67
CA ASN A 47 5.46 -0.43 -13.65
C ASN A 47 4.53 -1.06 -12.61
N ALA A 48 3.69 -2.01 -13.03
CA ALA A 48 2.84 -2.78 -12.13
C ALA A 48 3.09 -4.28 -12.28
N CYS A 49 3.17 -4.99 -11.16
CA CYS A 49 3.32 -6.43 -11.08
C CYS A 49 2.18 -7.01 -10.26
N THR A 50 1.34 -7.84 -10.87
CA THR A 50 0.13 -8.38 -10.25
C THR A 50 0.26 -9.88 -10.05
N TRP A 51 -0.01 -10.32 -8.83
CA TRP A 51 -0.24 -11.71 -8.48
C TRP A 51 -1.74 -11.98 -8.31
N THR A 52 -2.28 -12.85 -9.14
CA THR A 52 -3.65 -13.34 -9.03
C THR A 52 -3.66 -14.75 -8.45
N ALA A 53 -4.18 -14.90 -7.23
CA ALA A 53 -4.41 -16.20 -6.64
C ALA A 53 -5.85 -16.68 -6.94
N SER A 54 -6.12 -17.97 -6.75
CA SER A 54 -7.48 -18.50 -6.79
C SER A 54 -8.32 -17.95 -5.62
N GLY A 55 -9.58 -17.58 -5.89
CA GLY A 55 -10.42 -16.82 -4.95
C GLY A 55 -10.14 -15.31 -5.06
N SER A 56 -10.93 -14.47 -4.41
CA SER A 56 -10.92 -13.00 -4.54
C SER A 56 -9.67 -12.33 -3.92
N ARG A 57 -8.49 -12.96 -4.07
CA ARG A 57 -7.20 -12.58 -3.51
C ARG A 57 -6.28 -12.11 -4.63
N HIS A 58 -6.04 -10.81 -4.68
CA HIS A 58 -5.17 -10.18 -5.66
C HIS A 58 -4.17 -9.30 -4.95
N LEU A 59 -2.89 -9.42 -5.31
CA LEU A 59 -1.85 -8.52 -4.84
C LEU A 59 -1.26 -7.80 -6.06
N CYS A 60 -0.98 -6.52 -5.92
CA CYS A 60 -0.29 -5.74 -6.94
C CYS A 60 0.76 -4.84 -6.31
N ILE A 61 1.90 -4.72 -6.95
CA ILE A 61 2.90 -3.72 -6.64
C ILE A 61 2.99 -2.79 -7.81
N ALA A 62 2.86 -1.50 -7.58
CA ALA A 62 2.97 -0.49 -8.62
C ALA A 62 3.94 0.61 -8.25
N GLU A 63 4.60 1.17 -9.25
CA GLU A 63 5.49 2.31 -9.13
C GLU A 63 4.72 3.60 -9.44
N PRO A 64 4.33 4.40 -8.41
CA PRO A 64 3.74 5.71 -8.62
C PRO A 64 4.79 6.74 -9.06
N TRP A 65 4.38 7.71 -9.87
CA TRP A 65 5.22 8.83 -10.28
C TRP A 65 4.75 10.14 -9.64
N TYR A 66 5.51 10.62 -8.67
CA TYR A 66 5.24 11.86 -7.93
C TYR A 66 6.05 13.05 -8.47
N ALA A 67 6.07 13.18 -9.79
CA ALA A 67 6.68 14.32 -10.49
C ALA A 67 5.81 14.70 -11.68
N PRO A 68 5.85 15.97 -12.13
CA PRO A 68 5.23 16.41 -13.37
C PRO A 68 5.62 15.51 -14.55
N GLU A 69 4.78 15.51 -15.59
CA GLU A 69 5.06 14.75 -16.81
C GLU A 69 6.39 15.22 -17.45
N GLY A 70 7.28 14.27 -17.76
CA GLY A 70 8.60 14.57 -18.32
C GLY A 70 9.70 14.84 -17.29
N GLU A 71 9.38 14.90 -15.99
CA GLU A 71 10.35 15.03 -14.91
C GLU A 71 10.56 13.71 -14.15
N ALA A 72 11.74 13.53 -13.57
CA ALA A 72 12.02 12.42 -12.66
C ALA A 72 11.84 12.89 -11.19
N PRO A 73 11.13 12.13 -10.35
CA PRO A 73 11.02 12.46 -8.94
C PRO A 73 12.40 12.34 -8.26
N LEU A 74 12.60 13.11 -7.18
CA LEU A 74 13.82 13.04 -6.38
C LEU A 74 14.05 11.63 -5.84
N GLU A 75 12.96 10.96 -5.45
CA GLU A 75 12.96 9.56 -5.02
C GLU A 75 11.84 8.80 -5.74
N ARG A 76 12.18 7.62 -6.26
CA ARG A 76 11.19 6.66 -6.76
C ARG A 76 10.79 5.74 -5.61
N THR A 77 9.53 5.31 -5.58
CA THR A 77 8.98 4.46 -4.51
C THR A 77 8.04 3.40 -5.08
N LEU A 78 7.52 2.52 -4.23
CA LEU A 78 6.55 1.49 -4.57
C LEU A 78 5.32 1.54 -3.66
N LEU A 79 4.16 1.20 -4.23
CA LEU A 79 2.91 0.97 -3.51
C LEU A 79 2.46 -0.48 -3.69
N GLY A 80 2.04 -1.09 -2.59
CA GLY A 80 1.41 -2.39 -2.56
C GLY A 80 -0.10 -2.24 -2.42
N PHE A 81 -0.84 -3.02 -3.20
CA PHE A 81 -2.29 -3.10 -3.18
C PHE A 81 -2.70 -4.56 -2.96
N ALA A 82 -3.62 -4.81 -2.05
CA ALA A 82 -4.24 -6.11 -1.90
C ALA A 82 -5.76 -6.02 -1.91
N VAL A 83 -6.39 -7.05 -2.47
CA VAL A 83 -7.83 -7.29 -2.34
C VAL A 83 -8.02 -8.62 -1.61
N HIS A 84 -8.80 -8.61 -0.53
CA HIS A 84 -9.19 -9.79 0.22
C HIS A 84 -10.54 -9.57 0.92
N PRO A 85 -11.56 -10.45 0.76
CA PRO A 85 -12.92 -10.22 1.25
C PRO A 85 -13.04 -10.12 2.79
N GLY A 86 -12.06 -10.68 3.52
CA GLY A 86 -11.96 -10.54 4.97
C GLY A 86 -11.59 -9.13 5.47
N ILE A 87 -11.13 -8.22 4.62
CA ILE A 87 -10.86 -6.82 5.03
C ILE A 87 -12.17 -6.04 5.01
N THR A 88 -12.77 -5.89 6.18
CA THR A 88 -14.12 -5.31 6.35
C THR A 88 -14.13 -3.95 7.03
N ARG A 89 -13.00 -3.54 7.62
CA ARG A 89 -12.90 -2.29 8.39
C ARG A 89 -12.14 -1.23 7.60
N ARG A 90 -12.49 0.04 7.82
CA ARG A 90 -11.82 1.20 7.22
C ARG A 90 -10.99 1.94 8.26
N ALA A 91 -9.68 1.88 8.14
CA ALA A 91 -8.75 2.60 9.00
C ALA A 91 -7.40 2.78 8.30
N ALA A 92 -6.65 3.80 8.68
CA ALA A 92 -5.29 4.03 8.18
C ALA A 92 -4.33 4.31 9.32
N ALA A 93 -3.06 3.97 9.13
CA ALA A 93 -1.99 4.32 10.06
C ALA A 93 -0.75 4.77 9.30
N ARG A 94 -0.02 5.71 9.91
CA ARG A 94 1.33 6.10 9.49
C ARG A 94 2.28 5.83 10.63
N LEU A 95 3.38 5.14 10.34
CA LEU A 95 4.39 4.75 11.31
C LEU A 95 5.75 5.31 10.88
N GLY A 96 6.44 5.97 11.80
CA GLY A 96 7.77 6.57 11.54
C GLY A 96 7.77 8.03 11.08
N GLU A 97 8.96 8.62 11.02
CA GLU A 97 9.20 9.95 10.45
C GLU A 97 9.52 9.84 8.95
N HIS A 98 8.53 9.86 8.06
CA HIS A 98 8.79 10.27 6.68
C HIS A 98 7.59 10.97 6.01
N PHE A 99 8.00 11.95 5.21
CA PHE A 99 7.31 13.00 4.46
C PHE A 99 5.92 12.71 3.88
N LEU A 100 5.06 13.73 4.04
CA LEU A 100 4.09 14.20 3.02
C LEU A 100 3.20 13.15 2.34
N THR A 101 2.84 12.04 2.98
CA THR A 101 1.62 11.34 2.54
C THR A 101 0.42 12.21 2.93
N ARG A 102 0.11 13.23 2.13
CA ARG A 102 -1.14 13.99 2.18
C ARG A 102 -2.26 13.01 1.84
N VAL A 103 -2.83 12.40 2.87
CA VAL A 103 -3.91 11.44 2.69
C VAL A 103 -5.13 12.19 2.17
N VAL A 104 -5.47 11.99 0.90
CA VAL A 104 -6.72 12.46 0.31
C VAL A 104 -7.70 11.31 0.37
N PHE A 105 -8.81 11.50 1.08
CA PHE A 105 -9.86 10.49 1.20
C PHE A 105 -10.92 10.77 0.14
N LEU A 106 -11.00 9.91 -0.88
CA LEU A 106 -11.91 10.13 -2.02
C LEU A 106 -13.40 9.92 -1.68
N GLU A 107 -13.71 9.20 -0.60
CA GLU A 107 -15.09 8.74 -0.30
C GLU A 107 -15.74 9.39 0.93
N GLY A 108 -15.33 10.61 1.32
CA GLY A 108 -15.97 11.33 2.45
C GLY A 108 -15.02 12.23 3.23
N PRO A 109 -15.50 12.88 4.32
CA PRO A 109 -14.65 13.69 5.17
C PRO A 109 -13.45 12.86 5.66
N PRO A 110 -12.27 13.49 5.79
CA PRO A 110 -11.08 12.77 6.22
C PRO A 110 -11.36 12.09 7.57
N PRO A 111 -11.11 10.77 7.72
CA PRO A 111 -11.18 10.12 9.02
C PRO A 111 -10.34 10.90 10.02
N ILE A 112 -10.91 11.04 11.20
CA ILE A 112 -10.34 11.82 12.29
C ILE A 112 -9.15 11.06 12.90
N PRO A 113 -8.15 11.77 13.43
CA PRO A 113 -7.11 11.13 14.23
C PRO A 113 -7.75 10.52 15.48
N VAL A 114 -7.38 9.28 15.80
CA VAL A 114 -7.84 8.53 16.98
C VAL A 114 -6.65 7.85 17.66
N THR A 115 -6.80 7.55 18.94
CA THR A 115 -5.86 6.70 19.70
C THR A 115 -6.47 5.32 19.93
N LEU A 116 -5.63 4.30 20.07
CA LEU A 116 -6.06 2.93 20.35
C LEU A 116 -6.05 2.59 21.85
N GLY A 117 -5.45 3.45 22.67
CA GLY A 117 -5.22 3.17 24.10
C GLY A 117 -4.09 2.17 24.33
N ASP A 118 -3.23 1.98 23.33
CA ASP A 118 -2.05 1.11 23.36
C ASP A 118 -0.82 2.01 23.32
N PRO A 119 -0.15 2.28 24.46
CA PRO A 119 0.92 3.27 24.52
C PRO A 119 2.08 2.99 23.56
N ALA A 120 2.38 1.71 23.29
CA ALA A 120 3.46 1.34 22.36
C ALA A 120 3.10 1.70 20.91
N TRP A 121 1.83 1.55 20.54
CA TRP A 121 1.33 1.94 19.23
C TRP A 121 1.15 3.45 19.12
N ASP A 122 0.44 4.06 20.07
CA ASP A 122 0.04 5.48 20.02
C ASP A 122 1.26 6.44 20.07
N ALA A 123 2.40 5.98 20.61
CA ALA A 123 3.65 6.74 20.58
C ALA A 123 4.34 6.78 19.20
N GLY A 124 4.11 5.77 18.36
CA GLY A 124 4.81 5.60 17.08
C GLY A 124 3.92 5.65 15.84
N ALA A 125 2.60 5.66 16.01
CA ALA A 125 1.63 5.57 14.93
C ALA A 125 0.58 6.70 14.99
N ALA A 126 0.45 7.44 13.89
CA ALA A 126 -0.70 8.31 13.67
C ALA A 126 -1.84 7.49 13.05
N THR A 127 -2.93 7.28 13.80
CA THR A 127 -4.05 6.40 13.40
C THR A 127 -5.28 7.21 13.02
N PHE A 128 -5.98 6.79 11.97
CA PHE A 128 -7.14 7.46 11.41
C PHE A 128 -8.28 6.47 11.19
N ALA A 129 -9.45 6.75 11.73
CA ALA A 129 -10.67 5.98 11.51
C ALA A 129 -11.91 6.82 11.82
N SER A 130 -13.11 6.23 11.69
CA SER A 130 -14.36 6.88 12.11
C SER A 130 -14.52 6.90 13.64
N SER A 131 -13.88 5.99 14.36
CA SER A 131 -13.86 5.95 15.83
C SER A 131 -12.68 5.10 16.34
N PRO A 132 -12.29 5.22 17.62
CA PRO A 132 -11.29 4.35 18.25
C PRO A 132 -11.61 2.86 18.15
N GLU A 133 -12.88 2.47 18.28
CA GLU A 133 -13.32 1.06 18.23
C GLU A 133 -13.11 0.47 16.83
N VAL A 134 -13.41 1.24 15.78
CA VAL A 134 -13.15 0.83 14.39
C VAL A 134 -11.66 0.69 14.16
N ALA A 135 -10.85 1.63 14.65
CA ALA A 135 -9.40 1.56 14.54
C ALA A 135 -8.81 0.37 15.31
N ALA A 136 -9.31 0.07 16.52
CA ALA A 136 -8.86 -1.06 17.33
C ALA A 136 -9.21 -2.41 16.69
N GLY A 137 -10.38 -2.50 16.05
CA GLY A 137 -10.75 -3.68 15.26
C GLY A 137 -9.91 -3.81 13.99
N ALA A 138 -9.62 -2.72 13.29
CA ALA A 138 -8.84 -2.74 12.06
C ALA A 138 -7.36 -3.07 12.33
N PHE A 139 -6.77 -2.40 13.32
CA PHE A 139 -5.42 -2.63 13.82
C PHE A 139 -5.47 -3.44 15.10
N HIS A 140 -6.00 -4.67 15.02
CA HIS A 140 -6.07 -5.59 16.15
C HIS A 140 -4.66 -6.00 16.63
N PRO A 141 -4.50 -6.51 17.88
CA PRO A 141 -3.18 -6.72 18.49
C PRO A 141 -2.19 -7.56 17.68
N ARG A 142 -2.67 -8.55 16.93
CA ARG A 142 -1.81 -9.38 16.07
C ARG A 142 -1.23 -8.59 14.90
N LEU A 143 -2.00 -7.73 14.23
CA LEU A 143 -1.50 -6.87 13.17
C LEU A 143 -0.54 -5.81 13.73
N ARG A 144 -0.85 -5.20 14.87
CA ARG A 144 0.06 -4.23 15.51
C ARG A 144 1.40 -4.84 15.87
N ARG A 145 1.39 -6.05 16.44
CA ARG A 145 2.62 -6.79 16.75
C ARG A 145 3.43 -7.09 15.50
N LEU A 146 2.79 -7.56 14.42
CA LEU A 146 3.48 -7.81 13.15
C LEU A 146 4.17 -6.55 12.62
N LEU A 147 3.47 -5.40 12.62
CA LEU A 147 4.02 -4.14 12.14
C LEU A 147 5.20 -3.68 13.01
N HIS A 148 5.08 -3.82 14.33
CA HIS A 148 6.15 -3.51 15.27
C HIS A 148 7.38 -4.42 15.08
N ASP A 149 7.20 -5.73 15.06
CA ASP A 149 8.29 -6.71 14.98
C ASP A 149 9.08 -6.60 13.66
N ARG A 150 8.42 -6.09 12.61
CA ARG A 150 9.08 -5.79 11.34
C ARG A 150 9.75 -4.43 11.27
N GLY A 151 9.62 -3.61 12.32
CA GLY A 151 10.05 -2.22 12.30
C GLY A 151 9.40 -1.47 11.13
N PHE A 152 8.12 -1.74 10.86
CA PHE A 152 7.42 -1.14 9.72
C PHE A 152 7.46 0.38 9.80
N GLN A 153 7.91 1.02 8.73
CA GLN A 153 7.92 2.47 8.57
C GLN A 153 7.21 2.82 7.25
N GLY A 154 6.21 3.68 7.29
CA GLY A 154 5.45 4.07 6.10
C GLY A 154 3.95 4.19 6.37
N HIS A 155 3.14 3.74 5.41
CA HIS A 155 1.70 3.90 5.42
C HIS A 155 0.98 2.57 5.20
N ILE A 156 -0.08 2.34 5.97
CA ILE A 156 -1.01 1.23 5.78
C ILE A 156 -2.44 1.77 5.81
N GLU A 157 -3.28 1.30 4.89
CA GLU A 157 -4.70 1.62 4.87
C GLU A 157 -5.53 0.39 4.56
N LEU A 158 -6.52 0.13 5.41
CA LEU A 158 -7.55 -0.88 5.25
C LEU A 158 -8.84 -0.20 4.78
N ARG A 159 -9.55 -0.85 3.86
CA ARG A 159 -10.76 -0.32 3.22
C ARG A 159 -11.90 -1.31 3.37
N ALA A 160 -13.08 -0.82 3.75
CA ALA A 160 -14.24 -1.64 4.13
C ALA A 160 -14.90 -2.46 2.98
N ARG A 161 -14.20 -2.71 1.87
CA ARG A 161 -14.64 -3.53 0.73
C ARG A 161 -13.56 -4.51 0.26
N GLY A 162 -12.66 -4.89 1.17
CA GLY A 162 -11.62 -5.86 0.89
C GLY A 162 -10.27 -5.26 0.52
N GLY A 163 -10.11 -3.93 0.50
CA GLY A 163 -8.88 -3.29 0.03
C GLY A 163 -7.84 -3.08 1.12
N LEU A 164 -6.58 -3.24 0.77
CA LEU A 164 -5.42 -2.85 1.56
C LEU A 164 -4.42 -2.10 0.68
N VAL A 165 -3.91 -0.97 1.18
CA VAL A 165 -2.81 -0.20 0.56
C VAL A 165 -1.63 -0.18 1.54
N VAL A 166 -0.42 -0.41 1.03
CA VAL A 166 0.82 -0.39 1.80
C VAL A 166 1.88 0.43 1.06
N HIS A 167 2.51 1.35 1.77
CA HIS A 167 3.77 1.97 1.37
C HIS A 167 4.81 1.67 2.45
N LEU A 168 5.96 1.13 2.05
CA LEU A 168 7.09 0.86 2.94
C LEU A 168 8.22 1.84 2.60
N ALA A 169 8.65 2.61 3.59
CA ALA A 169 9.67 3.64 3.42
C ALA A 169 11.02 3.02 2.96
N GLY A 170 11.72 3.72 2.08
CA GLY A 170 13.03 3.31 1.57
C GLY A 170 13.01 2.19 0.51
N VAL A 171 11.83 1.65 0.16
CA VAL A 171 11.73 0.63 -0.89
C VAL A 171 11.85 1.28 -2.28
N GLN A 172 12.81 0.79 -3.06
CA GLN A 172 13.12 1.29 -4.40
C GLN A 172 12.53 0.38 -5.50
N PRO A 173 12.21 0.91 -6.70
CA PRO A 173 11.65 0.16 -7.83
C PRO A 173 12.73 -0.66 -8.56
N ASN A 174 13.27 -1.65 -7.87
CA ASN A 174 14.19 -2.66 -8.39
C ASN A 174 13.70 -4.06 -7.96
N PRO A 175 14.23 -5.16 -8.53
CA PRO A 175 13.77 -6.51 -8.19
C PRO A 175 13.77 -6.82 -6.69
N GLY A 176 14.76 -6.35 -5.94
CA GLY A 176 14.82 -6.55 -4.49
C GLY A 176 13.72 -5.81 -3.72
N GLY A 177 13.41 -4.58 -4.13
CA GLY A 177 12.31 -3.81 -3.54
C GLY A 177 10.93 -4.39 -3.85
N TYR A 178 10.71 -4.85 -5.07
CA TYR A 178 9.49 -5.57 -5.45
C TYR A 178 9.33 -6.89 -4.67
N GLU A 179 10.41 -7.67 -4.52
CA GLU A 179 10.39 -8.90 -3.73
C GLU A 179 10.06 -8.63 -2.26
N LEU A 180 10.73 -7.64 -1.65
CA LEU A 180 10.51 -7.24 -0.26
C LEU A 180 9.04 -6.82 -0.05
N LEU A 181 8.54 -5.92 -0.89
CA LEU A 181 7.18 -5.41 -0.74
C LEU A 181 6.14 -6.50 -0.99
N LEU A 182 6.39 -7.46 -1.90
CA LEU A 182 5.48 -8.58 -2.13
C LEU A 182 5.34 -9.47 -0.88
N GLY A 183 6.47 -9.79 -0.23
CA GLY A 183 6.46 -10.55 1.02
C GLY A 183 5.74 -9.78 2.14
N VAL A 184 6.06 -8.50 2.29
CA VAL A 184 5.44 -7.62 3.29
C VAL A 184 3.93 -7.55 3.10
N LEU A 185 3.48 -7.30 1.86
CA LEU A 185 2.08 -7.17 1.49
C LEU A 185 1.30 -8.47 1.77
N ARG A 186 1.87 -9.64 1.46
CA ARG A 186 1.26 -10.94 1.76
C ARG A 186 1.00 -11.12 3.24
N GLU A 187 2.03 -10.97 4.06
CA GLU A 187 1.94 -11.16 5.51
C GLU A 187 1.03 -10.12 6.19
N ILE A 188 1.06 -8.85 5.75
CA ILE A 188 0.13 -7.83 6.26
C ILE A 188 -1.31 -8.17 5.88
N THR A 189 -1.56 -8.59 4.65
CA THR A 189 -2.90 -9.01 4.19
C THR A 189 -3.40 -10.17 5.04
N ASP A 190 -2.58 -11.21 5.24
CA ASP A 190 -2.94 -12.39 6.03
C ASP A 190 -3.18 -12.04 7.51
N ALA A 191 -2.40 -11.11 8.08
CA ALA A 191 -2.61 -10.65 9.44
C ALA A 191 -3.90 -9.84 9.58
N ALA A 192 -4.17 -8.92 8.66
CA ALA A 192 -5.33 -8.03 8.69
C ALA A 192 -6.68 -8.76 8.60
N VAL A 193 -6.70 -9.97 8.02
CA VAL A 193 -7.92 -10.78 7.86
C VAL A 193 -8.11 -11.79 8.98
N ALA A 194 -7.15 -11.91 9.90
CA ALA A 194 -7.16 -12.90 10.98
C ALA A 194 -7.72 -12.38 12.31
N GLY A 195 -8.31 -11.18 12.32
CA GLY A 195 -8.92 -10.54 13.50
C GLY A 195 -10.34 -10.06 13.28
#